data_AF-A0A7V9TKG2-F1
#
_entry.id   AF-A0A7V9TKG2-F1
#
_cell.length_a   1.000
_cell.length_b   1.000
_cell.length_c   1.000
_cell.angle_alpha   90.00
_cell.angle_beta   90.00
_cell.angle_gamma   90.00
#
_symmetry.space_group_name_H-M   'P 1'
#
loop_
_entity.id
_entity.type
_entity.pdbx_description
1 polymer ?
#
loop_
_entity_poly.entity_id
_entity_poly.type
_entity_poly.pdbx_seq_one_letter_code
_entity_poly.pdbx_strand_id
1 'polypeptide(L)'
;MDSLTVFHLARELDSRWKGGTIRAGQLDRDSRRVVIGVLQGKAVEIDLSVPDVAVRELADAEGGGPLAGWMIESVGAREDDRRLMIALSREGKFKGSVNKRAVLEVSLLPQARAAIAHESGKVFARIGGALPPLSVSRPILSDDVVRQAAIAGDVSALMKGRWVSALVARWLVSNRELAAHRYREICALRAARPAWCGGALVALPFCDDATAADSLIARGTTPARANEGGRAETPPDARR
;
A
#
# COMPACT_ATOMS: atom_id res chain seq x y z
N MET A 1 0.34 -3.08 5.55
CA MET A 1 -0.77 -2.99 4.58
C MET A 1 -1.19 -4.38 4.09
N ASP A 2 -2.50 -4.66 4.00
CA ASP A 2 -3.03 -5.93 3.47
C ASP A 2 -3.53 -5.81 2.02
N SER A 3 -3.87 -6.94 1.39
CA SER A 3 -4.19 -6.98 -0.04
C SER A 3 -5.44 -6.18 -0.41
N LEU A 4 -6.45 -6.15 0.45
CA LEU A 4 -7.63 -5.32 0.25
C LEU A 4 -7.28 -3.82 0.29
N THR A 5 -6.44 -3.42 1.25
CA THR A 5 -5.97 -2.03 1.35
C THR A 5 -5.10 -1.67 0.15
N VAL A 6 -4.23 -2.57 -0.32
CA VAL A 6 -3.45 -2.38 -1.55
C VAL A 6 -4.35 -2.25 -2.78
N PHE A 7 -5.41 -3.05 -2.88
CA PHE A 7 -6.38 -2.96 -3.97
C PHE A 7 -7.07 -1.60 -4.04
N HIS A 8 -7.55 -1.09 -2.91
CA HIS A 8 -8.17 0.24 -2.87
C HIS A 8 -7.16 1.37 -3.05
N LEU A 9 -5.95 1.24 -2.51
CA LEU A 9 -4.87 2.19 -2.74
C LEU A 9 -4.54 2.28 -4.23
N ALA A 10 -4.46 1.15 -4.94
CA ALA A 10 -4.21 1.13 -6.37
C ALA A 10 -5.27 1.93 -7.15
N ARG A 11 -6.55 1.78 -6.79
CA ARG A 11 -7.66 2.55 -7.40
C ARG A 11 -7.55 4.04 -7.14
N GLU A 12 -7.14 4.42 -5.92
CA GLU A 12 -6.92 5.83 -5.57
C GLU A 12 -5.71 6.43 -6.30
N LEU A 13 -4.63 5.67 -6.44
CA LEU A 13 -3.46 6.09 -7.21
C LEU A 13 -3.78 6.19 -8.71
N ASP A 14 -4.55 5.23 -9.26
CA ASP A 14 -4.98 5.26 -10.67
C ASP A 14 -5.80 6.53 -10.97
N SER A 15 -6.77 6.87 -10.11
CA SER A 15 -7.58 8.07 -10.31
C SER A 15 -6.78 9.38 -10.24
N ARG A 16 -5.68 9.39 -9.47
CA ARG A 16 -4.80 10.56 -9.32
C ARG A 16 -3.75 10.68 -10.43
N TRP A 17 -3.28 9.56 -10.96
CA TRP A 17 -2.05 9.53 -11.78
C TRP A 17 -2.26 9.18 -13.24
N LYS A 18 -3.35 8.50 -13.58
CA LYS A 18 -3.60 8.02 -14.94
C LYS A 18 -3.59 9.16 -15.96
N GLY A 19 -2.88 8.96 -17.06
CA GLY A 19 -2.62 9.96 -18.11
C GLY A 19 -1.57 11.00 -17.73
N GLY A 20 -1.05 10.97 -16.50
CA GLY A 20 -0.06 11.91 -16.02
C GLY A 20 1.38 11.52 -16.38
N THR A 21 2.18 12.52 -16.76
CA THR A 21 3.62 12.35 -16.97
C THR A 21 4.38 12.49 -15.65
N ILE A 22 5.26 11.53 -15.38
CA ILE A 22 6.11 11.49 -14.21
C ILE A 22 7.19 12.59 -14.34
N ARG A 23 7.19 13.54 -13.41
CA ARG A 23 8.25 14.54 -13.21
C ARG A 23 9.38 13.97 -12.36
N ALA A 24 9.02 13.29 -11.27
CA ALA A 24 9.93 12.71 -10.30
C ALA A 24 9.61 11.22 -10.16
N GLY A 25 10.55 10.35 -10.47
CA GLY A 25 10.32 8.92 -10.61
C GLY A 25 11.48 8.12 -10.05
N GLN A 26 11.67 8.22 -8.73
CA GLN A 26 12.86 7.76 -8.04
C GLN A 26 12.64 6.39 -7.39
N LEU A 27 13.62 5.51 -7.55
CA LEU A 27 13.73 4.25 -6.84
C LEU A 27 14.99 4.31 -5.99
N ASP A 28 14.89 4.88 -4.78
CA ASP A 28 16.01 5.06 -3.87
C ASP A 28 16.33 3.77 -3.13
N ARG A 29 17.51 3.21 -3.41
CA ARG A 29 17.96 1.96 -2.83
C ARG A 29 18.33 2.09 -1.36
N ASP A 30 18.90 3.21 -0.96
CA ASP A 30 19.49 3.41 0.36
C ASP A 30 18.39 3.66 1.39
N SER A 31 17.46 4.55 1.06
CA SER A 31 16.29 4.80 1.92
C SER A 31 15.16 3.76 1.74
N ARG A 32 15.27 2.90 0.71
CA ARG A 32 14.24 1.93 0.30
C ARG A 32 12.89 2.58 0.01
N ARG A 33 12.89 3.71 -0.69
CA ARG A 33 11.68 4.48 -1.00
C ARG A 33 11.43 4.57 -2.49
N VAL A 34 10.15 4.46 -2.86
CA VAL A 34 9.68 4.75 -4.21
C VAL A 34 8.99 6.10 -4.17
N VAL A 35 9.45 7.06 -4.97
CA VAL A 35 8.85 8.40 -5.07
C VAL A 35 8.35 8.63 -6.49
N ILE A 36 7.05 8.90 -6.61
CA ILE A 36 6.40 9.22 -7.88
C ILE A 36 5.68 10.56 -7.75
N GLY A 37 6.16 11.56 -8.48
CA GLY A 37 5.53 12.86 -8.68
C GLY A 37 5.11 13.05 -10.13
N VAL A 38 3.84 13.35 -10.34
CA VAL A 38 3.24 13.65 -11.65
C VAL A 38 3.21 15.17 -11.85
N LEU A 39 3.40 15.68 -13.08
CA LEU A 39 3.53 17.11 -13.38
C LEU A 39 2.44 18.04 -12.78
N GLN A 40 1.24 17.54 -12.54
CA GLN A 40 0.09 18.31 -12.03
C GLN A 40 -0.42 17.81 -10.67
N GLY A 41 0.40 17.08 -9.90
CA GLY A 41 -0.02 16.50 -8.63
C GLY A 41 1.07 16.49 -7.57
N LYS A 42 0.65 16.29 -6.31
CA LYS A 42 1.59 16.01 -5.22
C LYS A 42 2.32 14.71 -5.50
N ALA A 43 3.59 14.68 -5.12
CA ALA A 43 4.33 13.43 -5.16
C ALA A 43 3.83 12.48 -4.07
N VAL A 44 3.95 11.17 -4.33
CA VAL A 44 3.68 10.13 -3.34
C VAL A 44 4.95 9.34 -3.10
N GLU A 45 5.25 9.18 -1.82
CA GLU A 45 6.28 8.27 -1.31
C GLU A 45 5.63 6.95 -0.91
N ILE A 46 6.23 5.84 -1.31
CA ILE A 46 5.96 4.51 -0.79
C ILE A 46 7.21 4.06 -0.02
N ASP A 47 7.11 4.02 1.31
CA ASP A 47 8.21 3.67 2.19
C ASP A 47 8.27 2.16 2.44
N LEU A 48 9.23 1.49 1.80
CA LEU A 48 9.43 0.04 1.93
C LEU A 48 10.37 -0.33 3.09
N SER A 49 10.91 0.66 3.82
CA SER A 49 11.83 0.41 4.93
C SER A 49 11.08 -0.06 6.19
N VAL A 50 9.84 0.36 6.38
CA VAL A 50 9.06 0.12 7.62
C VAL A 50 8.14 -1.10 7.54
N PRO A 51 7.90 -1.82 8.67
CA PRO A 51 6.95 -2.93 8.77
C PRO A 51 5.58 -2.65 8.16
N ASP A 52 5.01 -1.53 8.56
CA ASP A 52 3.73 -1.02 8.11
C ASP A 52 3.97 -0.01 7.01
N VAL A 53 4.16 -0.52 5.78
CA VAL A 53 4.43 0.32 4.60
C VAL A 53 3.50 1.52 4.59
N ALA A 54 4.12 2.70 4.66
CA ALA A 54 3.44 3.97 4.65
C ALA A 54 3.44 4.51 3.22
N VAL A 55 2.27 4.97 2.79
CA VAL A 55 2.11 5.69 1.52
C VAL A 55 1.73 7.11 1.87
N ARG A 56 2.54 8.07 1.46
CA ARG A 56 2.48 9.45 1.95
C ARG A 56 2.52 10.46 0.82
N GLU A 57 1.75 11.54 0.96
CA GLU A 57 1.92 12.72 0.13
C GLU A 57 3.21 13.45 0.52
N LEU A 58 4.00 13.83 -0.48
CA LEU A 58 5.12 14.75 -0.37
C LEU A 58 4.71 16.10 -0.96
N ALA A 59 5.08 17.18 -0.26
CA ALA A 59 4.80 18.54 -0.71
C ALA A 59 5.54 18.86 -2.01
N ASP A 60 6.79 18.39 -2.12
CA ASP A 60 7.60 18.50 -3.32
C ASP A 60 8.50 17.25 -3.47
N ALA A 61 8.73 16.86 -4.71
CA ALA A 61 9.76 15.89 -5.07
C ALA A 61 10.64 16.50 -6.15
N GLU A 62 11.95 16.51 -5.92
CA GLU A 62 12.92 16.94 -6.92
C GLU A 62 12.75 16.09 -8.20
N GLY A 63 12.75 16.78 -9.35
CA GLY A 63 12.54 16.12 -10.64
C GLY A 63 13.64 15.10 -10.98
N GLY A 64 13.33 14.19 -11.90
CA GLY A 64 14.29 13.21 -12.41
C GLY A 64 14.08 11.79 -11.88
N GLY A 65 15.13 10.98 -11.96
CA GLY A 65 15.07 9.55 -11.69
C GLY A 65 14.73 8.70 -12.92
N PRO A 66 14.86 7.37 -12.81
CA PRO A 66 14.74 6.44 -13.94
C PRO A 66 13.35 6.43 -14.59
N LEU A 67 12.30 6.86 -13.87
CA LEU A 67 10.93 6.91 -14.38
C LEU A 67 10.49 8.31 -14.84
N ALA A 68 11.35 9.33 -14.74
CA ALA A 68 11.01 10.65 -15.25
C ALA A 68 10.76 10.62 -16.76
N GLY A 69 9.71 11.34 -17.19
CA GLY A 69 9.27 11.42 -18.58
C GLY A 69 8.44 10.22 -19.07
N TRP A 70 8.17 9.22 -18.23
CA TRP A 70 7.18 8.19 -18.52
C TRP A 70 5.78 8.70 -18.18
N MET A 71 4.78 8.30 -18.97
CA MET A 71 3.37 8.51 -18.69
C MET A 71 2.79 7.30 -17.96
N ILE A 72 1.92 7.53 -16.98
CA ILE A 72 1.22 6.48 -16.25
C ILE A 72 -0.07 6.11 -17.00
N GLU A 73 -0.12 4.89 -17.54
CA GLU A 73 -1.28 4.36 -18.29
C GLU A 73 -2.35 3.80 -17.34
N SER A 74 -1.90 3.13 -16.29
CA SER A 74 -2.77 2.61 -15.23
C SER A 74 -1.98 2.24 -13.99
N VAL A 75 -2.68 2.22 -12.85
CA VAL A 75 -2.23 1.66 -11.58
C VAL A 75 -3.23 0.57 -11.17
N GLY A 76 -2.73 -0.61 -10.83
CA GLY A 76 -3.57 -1.73 -10.45
C GLY A 76 -2.94 -2.59 -9.37
N ALA A 77 -3.76 -3.42 -8.73
CA ALA A 77 -3.31 -4.50 -7.88
C ALA A 77 -4.14 -5.74 -8.21
N ARG A 78 -3.49 -6.91 -8.19
CA ARG A 78 -4.19 -8.18 -8.40
C ARG A 78 -4.98 -8.56 -7.15
N GLU A 79 -6.01 -9.36 -7.38
CA GLU A 79 -6.79 -9.94 -6.30
C GLU A 79 -5.90 -10.71 -5.31
N ASP A 80 -6.11 -10.47 -4.01
CA ASP A 80 -5.36 -11.03 -2.90
C ASP A 80 -3.84 -10.75 -2.86
N ASP A 81 -3.30 -10.06 -3.85
CA ASP A 81 -1.89 -9.70 -3.90
C ASP A 81 -1.62 -8.40 -3.13
N ARG A 82 -0.39 -8.24 -2.63
CA ARG A 82 0.07 -6.99 -2.01
C ARG A 82 1.08 -6.29 -2.91
N ARG A 83 0.85 -6.35 -4.21
CA ARG A 83 1.68 -5.73 -5.24
C ARG A 83 0.91 -4.69 -6.03
N LEU A 84 1.48 -3.49 -6.11
CA LEU A 84 1.08 -2.47 -7.05
C LEU A 84 1.76 -2.73 -8.40
N MET A 85 1.00 -2.64 -9.47
CA MET A 85 1.42 -2.74 -10.86
C MET A 85 1.12 -1.41 -11.53
N ILE A 86 2.16 -0.68 -11.93
CA ILE A 86 2.03 0.62 -12.59
C ILE A 86 2.49 0.44 -14.04
N ALA A 87 1.54 0.51 -14.97
CA ALA A 87 1.81 0.43 -16.39
C ALA A 87 2.26 1.81 -16.90
N LEU A 88 3.37 1.83 -17.63
CA LEU A 88 4.02 3.05 -18.08
C LEU A 88 4.18 3.03 -19.60
N SER A 89 4.04 4.20 -20.22
CA SER A 89 4.34 4.40 -21.63
C SER A 89 5.28 5.59 -21.83
N ARG A 90 6.02 5.59 -22.93
CA ARG A 90 6.80 6.75 -23.37
C ARG A 90 6.83 6.78 -24.87
N GLU A 91 6.67 7.96 -25.44
CA GLU A 91 6.84 8.17 -26.88
C GLU A 91 8.24 7.74 -27.31
N GLY A 92 8.31 7.14 -28.49
CA GLY A 92 9.60 6.83 -29.10
C GLY A 92 10.33 8.13 -29.47
N LYS A 93 11.68 8.07 -29.48
CA LYS A 93 12.53 9.27 -29.67
C LYS A 93 12.35 9.96 -31.03
N PHE A 94 11.78 9.29 -32.02
CA PHE A 94 11.66 9.77 -33.39
C PHE A 94 10.20 9.74 -33.84
N LYS A 95 9.81 10.66 -34.73
CA LYS A 95 8.48 10.68 -35.33
C LYS A 95 8.24 9.34 -36.06
N GLY A 96 7.18 8.62 -35.67
CA GLY A 96 6.85 7.29 -36.20
C GLY A 96 7.53 6.11 -35.50
N SER A 97 8.37 6.34 -34.49
CA SER A 97 8.93 5.25 -33.69
C SER A 97 7.91 4.68 -32.69
N VAL A 98 8.00 3.37 -32.44
CA VAL A 98 7.06 2.63 -31.59
C VAL A 98 7.14 3.14 -30.14
N ASN A 99 5.99 3.34 -29.52
CA ASN A 99 5.90 3.69 -28.10
C ASN A 99 6.54 2.60 -27.23
N LYS A 100 7.39 3.03 -26.31
CA LYS A 100 7.98 2.15 -25.30
C LYS A 100 6.97 1.89 -24.20
N ARG A 101 6.99 0.66 -23.67
CA ARG A 101 6.14 0.25 -22.54
C ARG A 101 7.00 -0.33 -21.44
N ALA A 102 6.74 0.10 -20.21
CA ALA A 102 7.39 -0.41 -19.03
C ALA A 102 6.35 -0.74 -17.96
N VAL A 103 6.78 -1.52 -16.97
CA VAL A 103 6.00 -1.82 -15.78
C VAL A 103 6.86 -1.52 -14.56
N LEU A 104 6.31 -0.77 -13.62
CA LEU A 104 6.83 -0.68 -12.26
C LEU A 104 5.98 -1.58 -11.36
N GLU A 105 6.63 -2.55 -10.73
CA GLU A 105 6.04 -3.46 -9.75
C GLU A 105 6.54 -3.10 -8.35
N VAL A 106 5.63 -2.89 -7.40
CA VAL A 106 5.98 -2.56 -6.01
C VAL A 106 5.35 -3.60 -5.08
N SER A 107 6.16 -4.48 -4.53
CA SER A 107 5.75 -5.48 -3.53
C SER A 107 5.73 -4.86 -2.14
N LEU A 108 4.56 -4.92 -1.50
CA LEU A 108 4.28 -4.45 -0.14
C LEU A 108 4.21 -5.63 0.85
N LEU A 109 4.60 -6.84 0.41
CA LEU A 109 4.69 -8.02 1.27
C LEU A 109 5.79 -7.82 2.33
N PRO A 110 5.50 -7.94 3.64
CA PRO A 110 6.44 -7.59 4.70
C PRO A 110 7.82 -8.23 4.58
N GLN A 111 7.87 -9.51 4.21
CA GLN A 111 9.07 -10.32 4.08
C GLN A 111 9.76 -10.22 2.72
N ALA A 112 9.14 -9.55 1.74
CA ALA A 112 9.60 -9.51 0.36
C ALA A 112 9.32 -8.15 -0.30
N ARG A 113 9.61 -7.07 0.43
CA ARG A 113 9.43 -5.70 -0.06
C ARG A 113 10.48 -5.34 -1.09
N ALA A 114 10.03 -5.00 -2.28
CA ALA A 114 10.88 -4.64 -3.41
C ALA A 114 10.11 -3.76 -4.39
N ALA A 115 10.85 -3.00 -5.19
CA ALA A 115 10.30 -2.28 -6.32
C ALA A 115 11.16 -2.56 -7.54
N ILE A 116 10.56 -2.91 -8.68
CA ILE A 116 11.28 -3.22 -9.92
C ILE A 116 10.60 -2.51 -11.08
N ALA A 117 11.35 -1.72 -11.83
CA ALA A 117 10.92 -1.18 -13.11
C ALA A 117 11.62 -1.90 -14.25
N HIS A 118 10.85 -2.38 -15.23
CA HIS A 118 11.36 -3.10 -16.38
C HIS A 118 10.64 -2.74 -17.68
N GLU A 119 11.39 -2.79 -18.78
CA GLU A 119 10.94 -2.56 -20.15
C GLU A 119 11.23 -3.85 -20.94
N SER A 120 10.19 -4.51 -21.48
CA SER A 120 10.33 -5.76 -22.23
C SER A 120 11.17 -6.83 -21.49
N GLY A 121 10.97 -6.97 -20.18
CA GLY A 121 11.69 -7.91 -19.32
C GLY A 121 13.09 -7.45 -18.88
N LYS A 122 13.60 -6.34 -19.42
CA LYS A 122 14.89 -5.77 -19.00
C LYS A 122 14.67 -4.78 -17.86
N VAL A 123 15.25 -5.09 -16.70
CA VAL A 123 15.19 -4.24 -15.50
C VAL A 123 16.10 -3.03 -15.69
N PHE A 124 15.56 -1.83 -15.50
CA PHE A 124 16.32 -0.59 -15.58
C PHE A 124 16.34 0.20 -14.26
N ALA A 125 15.49 -0.14 -13.30
CA ALA A 125 15.56 0.37 -11.93
C ALA A 125 15.05 -0.68 -10.93
N ARG A 126 15.63 -0.71 -9.72
CA ARG A 126 15.27 -1.68 -8.67
C ARG A 126 15.64 -1.18 -7.28
N ILE A 127 14.79 -1.51 -6.31
CA ILE A 127 15.06 -1.51 -4.86
C ILE A 127 14.74 -2.90 -4.30
N GLY A 128 15.57 -3.40 -3.38
CA GLY A 128 15.35 -4.66 -2.69
C GLY A 128 15.68 -5.90 -3.52
N GLY A 129 15.19 -7.05 -3.06
CA GLY A 129 15.46 -8.37 -3.65
C GLY A 129 14.58 -8.71 -4.85
N ALA A 130 14.47 -10.01 -5.14
CA ALA A 130 13.51 -10.51 -6.12
C ALA A 130 12.08 -10.25 -5.66
N LEU A 131 11.18 -10.01 -6.61
CA LEU A 131 9.75 -10.00 -6.32
C LEU A 131 9.30 -11.41 -5.94
N PRO A 132 8.43 -11.56 -4.94
CA PRO A 132 7.88 -12.86 -4.59
C PRO A 132 7.01 -13.41 -5.74
N PRO A 133 6.63 -14.69 -5.72
CA PRO A 133 5.57 -15.18 -6.61
C PRO A 133 4.28 -14.39 -6.44
N LEU A 134 3.47 -14.32 -7.49
CA LEU A 134 2.15 -13.72 -7.41
C LEU A 134 1.25 -14.58 -6.53
N SER A 135 0.38 -13.91 -5.78
CA SER A 135 -0.59 -14.56 -4.90
C SER A 135 -1.64 -15.27 -5.73
N VAL A 136 -2.03 -16.47 -5.27
CA VAL A 136 -3.18 -17.19 -5.83
C VAL A 136 -4.44 -16.58 -5.24
N SER A 137 -5.43 -16.30 -6.10
CA SER A 137 -6.75 -15.84 -5.65
C SER A 137 -7.35 -16.85 -4.68
N ARG A 138 -7.80 -16.35 -3.54
CA ARG A 138 -8.48 -17.15 -2.53
C ARG A 138 -9.97 -17.25 -2.86
N PRO A 139 -10.64 -18.35 -2.45
CA PRO A 139 -12.07 -18.48 -2.63
C PRO A 139 -12.83 -17.46 -1.79
N ILE A 140 -14.04 -17.12 -2.24
CA ILE A 140 -15.04 -16.46 -1.40
C ILE A 140 -15.62 -17.53 -0.49
N LEU A 141 -15.52 -17.33 0.82
CA LEU A 141 -16.11 -18.25 1.80
C LEU A 141 -17.64 -18.08 1.85
N SER A 142 -18.37 -19.17 2.09
CA SER A 142 -19.81 -19.07 2.33
C SER A 142 -20.11 -18.41 3.67
N ASP A 143 -21.29 -17.80 3.79
CA ASP A 143 -21.74 -17.17 5.04
C ASP A 143 -21.67 -18.14 6.23
N ASP A 144 -22.01 -19.42 6.03
CA ASP A 144 -21.99 -20.42 7.09
C ASP A 144 -20.57 -20.74 7.57
N VAL A 145 -19.61 -20.87 6.65
CA VAL A 145 -18.20 -21.06 7.00
C VAL A 145 -17.67 -19.87 7.79
N VAL A 146 -18.02 -18.64 7.38
CA VAL A 146 -17.60 -17.41 8.07
C VAL A 146 -18.22 -17.34 9.46
N ARG A 147 -19.52 -17.61 9.61
CA ARG A 147 -20.19 -17.63 10.91
C ARG A 147 -19.57 -18.65 11.86
N GLN A 148 -19.40 -19.89 11.39
CA GLN A 148 -18.80 -20.95 12.21
C GLN A 148 -17.38 -20.60 12.65
N ALA A 149 -16.54 -20.13 11.73
CA ALA A 149 -15.19 -19.71 12.06
C ALA A 149 -15.16 -18.53 13.03
N ALA A 150 -16.04 -17.53 12.87
CA ALA A 150 -16.14 -16.40 13.78
C ALA A 150 -16.60 -16.82 15.19
N ILE A 151 -17.61 -17.71 15.28
CA ILE A 151 -18.10 -18.28 16.55
C ILE A 151 -16.99 -19.04 17.27
N ALA A 152 -16.25 -19.86 16.54
CA ALA A 152 -15.13 -20.65 17.06
C ALA A 152 -13.86 -19.82 17.35
N GLY A 153 -13.80 -18.56 16.91
CA GLY A 153 -12.59 -17.74 16.98
C GLY A 153 -11.46 -18.21 16.04
N ASP A 154 -11.79 -18.98 14.99
CA ASP A 154 -10.83 -19.55 14.05
C ASP A 154 -10.37 -18.52 13.01
N VAL A 155 -9.41 -17.70 13.42
CA VAL A 155 -8.73 -16.71 12.57
C VAL A 155 -8.09 -17.37 11.34
N SER A 156 -7.54 -18.57 11.49
CA SER A 156 -6.84 -19.28 10.42
C SER A 156 -7.79 -19.76 9.32
N ALA A 157 -8.99 -20.23 9.67
CA ALA A 157 -10.04 -20.56 8.70
C ALA A 157 -10.50 -19.32 7.94
N LEU A 158 -10.74 -18.20 8.63
CA LEU A 158 -11.15 -16.94 7.99
C LEU A 158 -10.09 -16.42 7.01
N MET A 159 -8.80 -16.54 7.35
CA MET A 159 -7.69 -16.11 6.48
C MET A 159 -7.58 -16.91 5.17
N LYS A 160 -8.27 -18.05 5.03
CA LYS A 160 -8.39 -18.76 3.74
C LYS A 160 -9.33 -18.05 2.77
N GLY A 161 -10.14 -17.12 3.25
CA GLY A 161 -11.06 -16.33 2.43
C GLY A 161 -10.38 -15.19 1.69
N ARG A 162 -10.98 -14.84 0.55
CA ARG A 162 -10.61 -13.68 -0.25
C ARG A 162 -10.57 -12.40 0.57
N TRP A 163 -9.55 -11.58 0.36
CA TRP A 163 -9.27 -10.30 1.02
C TRP A 163 -8.99 -10.35 2.53
N VAL A 164 -9.08 -11.52 3.17
CA VAL A 164 -8.96 -11.61 4.63
C VAL A 164 -7.50 -11.62 5.06
N SER A 165 -7.05 -10.53 5.67
CA SER A 165 -5.79 -10.48 6.41
C SER A 165 -5.98 -10.94 7.85
N ALA A 166 -4.89 -11.11 8.61
CA ALA A 166 -4.98 -11.42 10.03
C ALA A 166 -5.72 -10.31 10.82
N LEU A 167 -5.60 -9.04 10.39
CA LEU A 167 -6.33 -7.92 10.97
C LEU A 167 -7.82 -8.04 10.70
N VAL A 168 -8.20 -8.25 9.42
CA VAL A 168 -9.60 -8.45 9.02
C VAL A 168 -10.21 -9.66 9.72
N ALA A 169 -9.50 -10.78 9.79
CA ALA A 169 -9.98 -11.99 10.46
C ALA A 169 -10.27 -11.75 11.95
N ARG A 170 -9.36 -11.07 12.67
CA ARG A 170 -9.58 -10.72 14.08
C ARG A 170 -10.78 -9.79 14.26
N TRP A 171 -10.97 -8.83 13.36
CA TRP A 171 -12.14 -7.94 13.38
C TRP A 171 -13.47 -8.66 13.06
N LEU A 172 -13.45 -9.67 12.20
CA LEU A 172 -14.62 -10.53 11.97
C LEU A 172 -14.95 -11.36 13.23
N VAL A 173 -13.92 -11.86 13.94
CA VAL A 173 -14.09 -12.60 15.20
C VAL A 173 -14.58 -11.71 16.34
N SER A 174 -14.21 -10.43 16.37
CA SER A 174 -14.63 -9.53 17.46
C SER A 174 -16.11 -9.20 17.44
N ASN A 175 -16.77 -9.27 16.27
CA ASN A 175 -18.22 -9.12 16.15
C ASN A 175 -18.84 -10.29 15.36
N ARG A 176 -18.98 -11.41 16.07
CA ARG A 176 -19.36 -12.71 15.49
C ARG A 176 -20.73 -12.70 14.82
N GLU A 177 -21.67 -11.94 15.38
CA GLU A 177 -23.05 -11.81 14.86
C GLU A 177 -23.08 -11.17 13.47
N LEU A 178 -22.20 -10.18 13.24
CA LEU A 178 -22.14 -9.46 11.97
C LEU A 178 -21.05 -9.99 11.01
N ALA A 179 -20.29 -11.02 11.39
CA ALA A 179 -19.12 -11.49 10.64
C ALA A 179 -19.42 -11.81 9.17
N ALA A 180 -20.46 -12.61 8.89
CA ALA A 180 -20.83 -12.96 7.51
C ALA A 180 -21.30 -11.75 6.69
N HIS A 181 -22.06 -10.83 7.31
CA HIS A 181 -22.47 -9.60 6.64
C HIS A 181 -21.26 -8.73 6.29
N ARG A 182 -20.38 -8.47 7.27
CA ARG A 182 -19.13 -7.72 7.10
C ARG A 182 -18.21 -8.33 6.03
N TYR A 183 -18.11 -9.66 6.00
CA TYR A 183 -17.32 -10.35 4.98
C TYR A 183 -17.91 -10.19 3.56
N ARG A 184 -19.23 -10.24 3.42
CA ARG A 184 -19.90 -9.94 2.14
C ARG A 184 -19.63 -8.50 1.70
N GLU A 185 -19.66 -7.54 2.61
CA GLU A 185 -19.34 -6.15 2.27
C GLU A 185 -17.90 -5.99 1.77
N ILE A 186 -16.94 -6.69 2.40
CA ILE A 186 -15.55 -6.74 1.95
C ILE A 186 -15.46 -7.32 0.52
N CYS A 187 -16.11 -8.45 0.27
CA CYS A 187 -16.08 -9.10 -1.04
C CYS A 187 -16.82 -8.33 -2.13
N ALA A 188 -17.78 -7.49 -1.77
CA ALA A 188 -18.49 -6.63 -2.70
C ALA A 188 -17.63 -5.46 -3.23
N LEU A 189 -16.44 -5.23 -2.66
CA LEU A 189 -15.47 -4.21 -3.10
C LEU A 189 -16.09 -2.81 -3.28
N ARG A 190 -16.94 -2.43 -2.32
CA ARG A 190 -17.54 -1.10 -2.24
C ARG A 190 -16.46 -0.01 -2.20
N ALA A 191 -16.87 1.25 -2.41
CA ALA A 191 -15.96 2.37 -2.27
C ALA A 191 -15.21 2.31 -0.93
N ALA A 192 -13.91 2.63 -0.95
CA ALA A 192 -13.11 2.65 0.26
C ALA A 192 -13.68 3.68 1.24
N ARG A 193 -13.57 3.38 2.53
CA ARG A 193 -13.79 4.29 3.65
C ARG A 193 -12.52 4.30 4.47
N PRO A 194 -11.47 5.04 4.02
CA PRO A 194 -10.17 4.98 4.64
C PRO A 194 -10.27 5.36 6.12
N ALA A 195 -9.55 4.63 6.96
CA ALA A 195 -9.54 4.90 8.39
C ALA A 195 -8.22 4.47 9.02
N TRP A 196 -7.84 5.15 10.09
CA TRP A 196 -6.77 4.75 10.98
C TRP A 196 -7.32 3.78 12.03
N CYS A 197 -6.79 2.56 12.03
CA CYS A 197 -7.00 1.56 13.05
C CYS A 197 -5.72 1.41 13.87
N GLY A 198 -5.66 2.12 15.00
CA GLY A 198 -4.40 2.33 15.73
C GLY A 198 -3.38 3.03 14.82
N GLY A 199 -2.23 2.40 14.59
CA GLY A 199 -1.19 2.93 13.71
C GLY A 199 -1.33 2.57 12.22
N ALA A 200 -2.34 1.77 11.84
CA ALA A 200 -2.48 1.25 10.48
C ALA A 200 -3.59 1.97 9.70
N LEU A 201 -3.24 2.52 8.54
CA LEU A 201 -4.22 3.05 7.58
C LEU A 201 -4.79 1.89 6.75
N VAL A 202 -6.11 1.72 6.79
CA VAL A 202 -6.85 0.61 6.19
C VAL A 202 -7.98 1.13 5.28
N ALA A 203 -8.38 0.31 4.29
CA ALA A 203 -9.41 0.71 3.30
C ALA A 203 -10.84 0.73 3.85
N LEU A 204 -11.10 0.00 4.93
CA LEU A 204 -12.38 -0.03 5.63
C LEU A 204 -12.08 -0.06 7.14
N PRO A 205 -12.99 0.45 7.99
CA PRO A 205 -12.75 0.56 9.43
C PRO A 205 -12.80 -0.80 10.15
N PHE A 206 -11.69 -1.55 10.09
CA PHE A 206 -11.53 -2.89 10.69
C PHE A 206 -11.17 -2.85 12.18
N CYS A 207 -11.77 -1.92 12.92
CA CYS A 207 -11.57 -1.76 14.36
C CYS A 207 -12.70 -0.90 14.93
N ASP A 208 -12.94 -1.00 16.24
CA ASP A 208 -14.02 -0.25 16.89
C ASP A 208 -13.63 1.23 17.09
N ASP A 209 -12.35 1.52 17.32
CA ASP A 209 -11.81 2.88 17.51
C ASP A 209 -11.29 3.53 16.20
N ALA A 210 -11.96 3.24 15.08
CA ALA A 210 -11.51 3.71 13.77
C ALA A 210 -11.62 5.24 13.65
N THR A 211 -10.51 5.93 13.39
CA THR A 211 -10.52 7.36 13.04
C THR A 211 -10.62 7.51 11.53
N ALA A 212 -11.67 8.16 11.03
CA ALA A 212 -11.85 8.36 9.59
C ALA A 212 -10.66 9.11 8.95
N ALA A 213 -10.33 8.75 7.71
CA ALA A 213 -9.34 9.41 6.88
C ALA A 213 -9.91 9.70 5.50
N ASP A 214 -9.52 10.83 4.92
CA ASP A 214 -9.97 11.23 3.57
C ASP A 214 -9.35 10.35 2.45
N SER A 215 -8.26 9.64 2.75
CA SER A 215 -7.38 9.04 1.74
C SER A 215 -6.58 7.87 2.33
N LEU A 216 -6.24 6.88 1.48
CA LEU A 216 -5.25 5.84 1.78
C LEU A 216 -3.79 6.31 1.63
N ILE A 217 -3.60 7.57 1.25
CA ILE A 217 -2.33 8.26 1.15
C ILE A 217 -2.27 9.26 2.30
N ALA A 218 -1.45 8.97 3.30
CA ALA A 218 -1.33 9.82 4.47
C ALA A 218 -0.77 11.19 4.08
N ARG A 219 -1.36 12.28 4.59
CA ARG A 219 -0.76 13.62 4.47
C ARG A 219 0.52 13.69 5.31
N GLY A 220 1.50 14.46 4.86
CA GLY A 220 2.84 14.58 5.48
C GLY A 220 2.82 14.76 7.00
N THR A 221 3.79 14.09 7.64
CA THR A 221 4.01 13.84 9.09
C THR A 221 2.82 13.24 9.85
N THR A 222 2.79 11.90 9.93
CA THR A 222 1.96 11.15 10.91
C THR A 222 2.40 11.52 12.34
N PRO A 223 1.51 11.47 13.35
CA PRO A 223 1.77 12.01 14.69
C PRO A 223 2.99 11.35 15.32
N ALA A 224 3.72 12.13 16.11
CA ALA A 224 4.76 11.62 16.98
C ALA A 224 4.25 10.36 17.70
N ARG A 225 5.03 9.28 17.64
CA ARG A 225 4.88 8.18 18.59
C ARG A 225 4.93 8.79 19.98
N ALA A 226 3.78 8.85 20.66
CA ALA A 226 3.78 8.82 22.10
C ALA A 226 4.42 7.48 22.49
N ASN A 227 5.67 7.53 22.92
CA ASN A 227 6.23 6.56 23.84
C ASN A 227 7.23 7.29 24.72
N GLU A 228 6.77 7.48 25.95
CA GLU A 228 7.52 7.55 27.19
C GLU A 228 8.97 7.09 27.08
N GLY A 229 9.86 7.99 27.47
CA GLY A 229 11.25 7.72 27.83
C GLY A 229 11.66 8.82 28.80
N GLY A 230 11.46 8.56 30.10
CA GLY A 230 11.71 9.50 31.18
C GLY A 230 13.08 10.16 31.07
N ARG A 231 13.07 11.50 31.07
CA ARG A 231 14.24 12.24 31.58
C ARG A 231 14.31 11.99 33.07
N ALA A 232 15.17 11.07 33.47
CA ALA A 232 15.77 11.15 34.78
C ALA A 232 16.58 12.46 34.81
N GLU A 233 16.11 13.43 35.57
CA GLU A 233 16.89 14.60 35.95
C GLU A 233 18.10 14.11 36.76
N THR A 234 19.29 14.32 36.21
CA THR A 234 20.54 14.24 36.97
C THR A 234 20.54 15.41 37.97
N PRO A 235 20.68 15.19 39.29
CA PRO A 235 20.80 16.28 40.24
C PRO A 235 22.13 17.02 40.01
N PRO A 236 22.15 18.36 40.02
CA PRO A 236 23.39 19.10 40.03
C PRO A 236 23.89 19.18 41.47
N ASP A 237 24.93 18.42 41.82
CA ASP A 237 25.80 18.87 42.90
C ASP A 237 27.22 18.30 42.77
N ALA A 238 28.09 19.15 42.24
CA ALA A 238 29.54 19.06 42.42
C ALA A 238 30.09 20.49 42.39
N ARG A 239 29.95 21.20 43.52
CA ARG A 239 30.81 22.32 43.92
C ARG A 239 30.54 22.70 45.40
N ARG A 240 31.13 21.95 46.33
CA ARG A 240 32.04 22.45 47.40
C ARG A 240 32.44 21.31 48.33
#